data_AF-A0A661IP54-F1
#
_entry.id   AF-A0A661IP54-F1
#
_cell.length_a   1.000
_cell.length_b   1.000
_cell.length_c   1.000
_cell.angle_alpha   90.00
_cell.angle_beta   90.00
_cell.angle_gamma   90.00
#
_symmetry.space_group_name_H-M   'P 1'
#
loop_
_entity.id
_entity.type
_entity.pdbx_description
1 polymer ?
#
loop_
_entity_poly.entity_id
_entity_poly.type
_entity_poly.pdbx_seq_one_letter_code
_entity_poly.pdbx_strand_id
1 'polypeptide(L)' 'MYAIIKTGGKQYKVSEGDILNIDLLSKAPKETVE' A
#
# COMPACT_ATOMS: atom_id res chain seq x y z
N MET A 1 0.89 -8.36 13.77
CA MET A 1 0.07 -8.97 12.71
C MET A 1 0.62 -8.51 11.37
N TYR A 2 0.70 -9.36 10.34
CA TYR A 2 1.11 -8.94 9.01
C TYR A 2 0.08 -9.34 7.96
N ALA A 3 -0.03 -8.56 6.90
CA ALA A 3 -0.84 -8.82 5.72
C ALA A 3 0.01 -8.72 4.46
N ILE A 4 -0.50 -9.26 3.34
CA ILE A 4 0.12 -9.08 2.02
C ILE A 4 -0.88 -8.37 1.13
N ILE A 5 -0.46 -7.22 0.60
CA ILE A 5 -1.24 -6.42 -0.35
C ILE A 5 -0.65 -6.56 -1.75
N LYS A 6 -1.51 -6.50 -2.76
CA LYS A 6 -1.10 -6.51 -4.17
C LYS A 6 -1.43 -5.16 -4.80
N THR A 7 -0.42 -4.47 -5.33
CA THR A 7 -0.58 -3.18 -6.00
C THR A 7 0.50 -3.03 -7.08
N GLY A 8 0.16 -2.39 -8.20
CA GLY A 8 1.10 -2.19 -9.31
C GLY A 8 1.68 -3.48 -9.90
N GLY A 9 0.98 -4.61 -9.79
CA GLY A 9 1.48 -5.92 -10.24
C GLY A 9 2.52 -6.58 -9.32
N LYS A 10 2.85 -5.98 -8.18
CA LYS A 10 3.78 -6.51 -7.17
C LYS A 10 3.01 -6.87 -5.89
N GLN A 11 3.63 -7.71 -5.05
CA GLN A 11 3.10 -8.04 -3.73
C GLN A 11 3.99 -7.40 -2.65
N TYR A 12 3.37 -6.83 -1.62
CA TYR A 12 4.05 -6.18 -0.52
C TYR A 12 3.57 -6.78 0.80
N LYS A 13 4.51 -7.12 1.68
CA LYS A 13 4.20 -7.51 3.05
C LYS A 13 4.11 -6.24 3.89
N VAL A 14 3.00 -6.08 4.60
CA VAL A 14 2.71 -4.93 5.45
C VAL A 14 2.36 -5.37 6.86
N SER A 15 2.70 -4.53 7.83
CA SER A 15 2.23 -4.58 9.20
C SER A 15 1.58 -3.24 9.54
N GLU A 16 0.82 -3.20 10.63
CA GLU A 16 0.20 -1.96 11.11
C GLU A 16 1.28 -0.91 11.42
N GLY A 17 1.19 0.26 10.78
CA GLY A 17 2.16 1.36 10.90
C GLY A 17 3.30 1.38 9.88
N ASP A 18 3.39 0.41 8.98
CA ASP A 18 4.43 0.40 7.93
C ASP A 18 4.19 1.48 6.87
N ILE A 19 5.25 2.20 6.50
CA ILE A 19 5.25 3.17 5.39
C ILE A 19 5.94 2.52 4.19
N LEU A 20 5.19 2.35 3.10
CA LEU A 20 5.69 1.76 1.85
C LEU A 20 5.69 2.78 0.72
N ASN A 21 6.77 2.77 -0.06
CA ASN A 21 6.80 3.41 -1.37
C ASN A 21 6.34 2.40 -2.42
N ILE A 22 5.19 2.68 -3.03
CA ILE A 22 4.60 1.86 -4.09
C ILE A 22 4.50 2.67 -5.38
N ASP A 23 4.23 1.99 -6.49
CA ASP A 23 4.01 2.63 -7.79
C ASP A 23 2.87 3.66 -7.70
N LEU A 24 2.91 4.69 -8.55
CA LEU A 24 1.99 5.84 -8.48
C LEU A 24 0.52 5.38 -8.46
N LEU A 25 -0.20 5.75 -7.40
CA LEU A 25 -1.65 5.58 -7.34
C LEU A 25 -2.31 6.82 -7.93
N SER A 26 -3.34 6.62 -8.75
CA SER A 26 -4.20 7.70 -9.27
C SER A 26 -5.15 8.26 -8.20
N LYS A 27 -4.61 8.55 -7.01
CA LYS A 27 -5.33 8.95 -5.80
C LYS A 27 -4.79 10.27 -5.29
N ALA A 28 -5.66 11.08 -4.69
CA ALA A 28 -5.25 12.34 -4.10
C ALA A 28 -4.38 12.12 -2.85
N PRO A 29 -3.44 13.02 -2.52
CA PRO A 29 -2.68 12.94 -1.29
C PRO A 29 -3.64 12.98 -0.07
N LYS A 30 -3.42 12.07 0.89
CA LYS A 30 -4.26 11.84 2.09
C LYS A 30 -5.61 11.16 1.85
N GLU A 31 -5.87 10.63 0.66
CA GLU A 31 -7.05 9.79 0.43
C GLU A 31 -6.84 8.40 1.04
N THR A 32 -7.78 7.96 1.87
CA THR A 32 -7.77 6.59 2.42
C THR A 32 -8.24 5.61 1.35
N VAL A 33 -7.49 4.54 1.14
CA VAL A 33 -7.81 3.46 0.22
C VAL A 33 -7.94 2.17 1.04
N GLU A 34 -9.00 1.40 0.81
CA GLU A 34 -9.30 0.12 1.49
C GLU A 34 -8.82 -1.09 0.68
#